data_AF-A0A841PGU4-F1
#
_entry.id   AF-A0A841PGU4-F1
#
_cell.length_a   1.000
_cell.length_b   1.000
_cell.length_c   1.000
_cell.angle_alpha   90.00
_cell.angle_beta   90.00
_cell.angle_gamma   90.00
#
_symmetry.space_group_name_H-M   'P 1'
#
loop_
_entity.id
_entity.type
_entity.pdbx_description
1 polymer ?
#
loop_
_entity_poly.entity_id
_entity_poly.type
_entity_poly.pdbx_seq_one_letter_code
_entity_poly.pdbx_strand_id
1 'polypeptide(L)'
;MKQWDVFISHASEDKEAFVEPLVIALRSVGLQVWYDKFTLKLGDSLSQSIDLGLVQSEYGIVVISPAFLSKPWPAYELAGLVTREIGARKVILPIWHHVTRDDVLNRSPTLADKLAVNTAHSSPKDIAMQILQVVRPDLYAGTDRAALIARMDGTALRNIEAELENMRDELREFLCPDCGAPLTESMEVPVTDDDSDNLRSFECGRRQIGSDITDPCPSSPSFPKFDAIPIQTYRNANLWSALVAPGAVPRFWLNPSAGRTEEEAIASLKEQYDRRAKKYDKDRWRREQAMIDGYESQRDQED
;
A
#
# COMPACT_ATOMS: atom_id res chain seq x y z
N MET A 1 20.96 13.32 -18.80
CA MET A 1 21.03 12.17 -17.87
C MET A 1 20.33 11.00 -18.53
N LYS A 2 20.82 9.78 -18.31
CA LYS A 2 20.10 8.57 -18.73
C LYS A 2 18.90 8.36 -17.79
N GLN A 3 17.81 7.84 -18.32
CA GLN A 3 16.54 7.69 -17.59
C GLN A 3 16.47 6.36 -16.84
N TRP A 4 17.24 5.35 -17.27
CA TRP A 4 17.21 4.01 -16.72
C TRP A 4 18.62 3.53 -16.35
N ASP A 5 18.74 2.69 -15.33
CA ASP A 5 20.02 2.06 -14.99
C ASP A 5 20.32 0.94 -16.01
N VAL A 6 19.31 0.11 -16.30
CA VAL A 6 19.42 -1.04 -17.21
C VAL A 6 18.22 -1.16 -18.14
N PHE A 7 18.47 -1.59 -19.37
CA PHE A 7 17.43 -2.19 -20.21
C PHE A 7 17.62 -3.69 -20.38
N ILE A 8 16.55 -4.44 -20.66
CA ILE A 8 16.62 -5.89 -20.89
C ILE A 8 16.09 -6.24 -22.29
N SER A 9 17.00 -6.67 -23.15
CA SER A 9 16.70 -7.26 -24.46
C SER A 9 16.51 -8.76 -24.32
N HIS A 10 15.35 -9.26 -24.76
CA HIS A 10 14.96 -10.67 -24.59
C HIS A 10 14.05 -11.12 -25.73
N ALA A 11 13.96 -12.45 -25.92
CA ALA A 11 12.92 -13.03 -26.75
C ALA A 11 11.57 -12.99 -26.02
N SER A 12 10.48 -12.71 -26.74
CA SER A 12 9.10 -12.70 -26.20
C SER A 12 8.75 -13.93 -25.38
N GLU A 13 9.28 -15.08 -25.78
CA GLU A 13 9.07 -16.39 -25.19
C GLU A 13 9.65 -16.51 -23.78
N ASP A 14 10.67 -15.72 -23.44
CA ASP A 14 11.32 -15.74 -22.12
C ASP A 14 10.71 -14.73 -21.13
N LYS A 15 9.72 -13.93 -21.58
CA LYS A 15 9.22 -12.78 -20.84
C LYS A 15 8.67 -13.18 -19.46
N GLU A 16 7.64 -14.01 -19.46
CA GLU A 16 6.93 -14.42 -18.23
C GLU A 16 7.80 -15.37 -17.38
N ALA A 17 8.49 -16.31 -18.02
CA ALA A 17 9.20 -17.38 -17.32
C ALA A 17 10.47 -16.89 -16.60
N PHE A 18 11.15 -15.87 -17.12
CA PHE A 18 12.45 -15.45 -16.60
C PHE A 18 12.63 -13.93 -16.47
N VAL A 19 12.25 -13.17 -17.50
CA VAL A 19 12.53 -11.73 -17.54
C VAL A 19 11.72 -10.98 -16.49
N GLU A 20 10.43 -11.29 -16.34
CA GLU A 20 9.59 -10.66 -15.31
C GLU A 20 10.10 -10.93 -13.89
N PRO A 21 10.39 -12.19 -13.48
CA PRO A 21 11.05 -12.48 -12.20
C PRO A 21 12.36 -11.70 -12.00
N LEU A 22 13.19 -11.60 -13.04
CA LEU A 22 14.44 -10.84 -12.98
C LEU A 22 14.21 -9.33 -12.83
N VAL A 23 13.24 -8.77 -13.55
CA VAL A 23 12.87 -7.35 -13.43
C VAL A 23 12.38 -7.03 -12.03
N ILE A 24 11.54 -7.89 -11.44
CA ILE A 24 11.06 -7.74 -10.07
C ILE A 24 12.24 -7.73 -9.09
N ALA A 25 13.16 -8.70 -9.24
CA ALA A 25 14.37 -8.78 -8.43
C ALA A 25 15.25 -7.52 -8.55
N LEU A 26 15.52 -7.05 -9.77
CA LEU A 26 16.33 -5.85 -10.02
C LEU A 26 15.68 -4.57 -9.46
N ARG A 27 14.37 -4.40 -9.62
CA ARG A 27 13.64 -3.26 -9.07
C ARG A 27 13.61 -3.28 -7.55
N SER A 28 13.49 -4.46 -6.94
CA SER A 28 13.47 -4.59 -5.48
C SER A 28 14.79 -4.19 -4.80
N VAL A 29 15.90 -4.23 -5.55
CA VAL A 29 17.21 -3.72 -5.09
C VAL A 29 17.47 -2.27 -5.49
N GLY A 30 16.48 -1.59 -6.06
CA GLY A 30 16.52 -0.15 -6.34
C GLY A 30 16.96 0.24 -7.75
N LEU A 31 17.09 -0.71 -8.68
CA LEU A 31 17.45 -0.40 -10.07
C LEU A 31 16.22 0.02 -10.89
N GLN A 32 16.41 1.05 -11.72
CA GLN A 32 15.45 1.46 -12.73
C GLN A 32 15.61 0.60 -13.99
N VAL A 33 14.61 -0.24 -14.25
CA VAL A 33 14.65 -1.26 -15.32
C VAL A 33 13.59 -1.01 -16.39
N TRP A 34 14.04 -1.02 -17.65
CA TRP A 34 13.18 -0.93 -18.84
C TRP A 34 13.26 -2.19 -19.72
N TYR A 35 12.14 -2.84 -20.04
CA TYR A 35 12.17 -4.14 -20.76
C TYR A 35 11.05 -4.33 -21.79
N ASP A 36 9.85 -3.76 -21.59
CA ASP A 36 8.69 -4.01 -22.47
C ASP A 36 8.86 -3.56 -23.93
N LYS A 37 9.65 -2.51 -24.22
CA LYS A 37 9.90 -2.08 -25.61
C LYS A 37 11.03 -2.85 -26.30
N PHE A 38 11.72 -3.75 -25.59
CA PHE A 38 12.86 -4.52 -26.10
C PHE A 38 12.57 -6.01 -26.21
N THR A 39 11.29 -6.36 -26.35
CA THR A 39 10.88 -7.70 -26.75
C THR A 39 11.18 -7.89 -28.24
N LEU A 40 12.16 -8.74 -28.54
CA LEU A 40 12.60 -9.02 -29.91
C LEU A 40 11.64 -9.95 -30.64
N LYS A 41 11.22 -9.58 -31.85
CA LYS A 41 10.39 -10.36 -32.77
C LYS A 41 11.18 -10.74 -34.04
N LEU A 42 10.61 -11.66 -34.82
CA LEU A 42 11.19 -12.04 -36.11
C LEU A 42 11.23 -10.83 -37.05
N GLY A 43 12.42 -10.54 -37.61
CA GLY A 43 12.64 -9.42 -38.52
C GLY A 43 13.16 -8.14 -37.86
N ASP A 44 13.22 -8.07 -36.52
CA ASP A 44 13.85 -6.95 -35.82
C ASP A 44 15.36 -6.94 -36.05
N SER A 45 16.01 -5.78 -35.92
CA SER A 45 17.48 -5.68 -35.84
C SER A 45 17.91 -5.62 -34.39
N LEU A 46 18.74 -6.58 -33.97
CA LEU A 46 19.28 -6.65 -32.62
C LEU A 46 20.14 -5.42 -32.31
N SER A 47 20.95 -4.99 -33.29
CA SER A 47 21.84 -3.83 -33.14
C SER A 47 21.06 -2.54 -32.87
N GLN A 48 19.98 -2.31 -33.63
CA GLN A 48 19.14 -1.11 -33.48
C GLN A 48 18.41 -1.09 -32.13
N SER A 49 17.89 -2.24 -31.71
CA SER A 49 17.25 -2.41 -30.39
C SER A 49 18.21 -2.01 -29.27
N ILE A 50 19.47 -2.45 -29.35
CA ILE A 50 20.50 -2.14 -28.37
C ILE A 50 20.91 -0.67 -28.41
N ASP A 51 21.06 -0.09 -29.61
CA ASP A 51 21.37 1.34 -29.74
C ASP A 51 20.29 2.19 -29.06
N LEU A 52 19.02 1.87 -29.29
CA LEU A 52 17.90 2.55 -28.63
C LEU A 52 17.94 2.39 -27.10
N GLY A 53 18.24 1.18 -26.61
CA GLY A 53 18.37 0.89 -25.19
C GLY A 53 19.49 1.67 -24.51
N LEU A 54 20.65 1.77 -25.17
CA LEU A 54 21.84 2.45 -24.64
C LEU A 54 21.72 3.98 -24.64
N VAL A 55 20.87 4.54 -25.50
CA VAL A 55 20.53 5.98 -25.46
C VAL A 55 19.81 6.31 -24.15
N GLN A 56 18.91 5.45 -23.70
CA GLN A 56 18.08 5.73 -22.51
C GLN A 56 18.63 5.12 -21.21
N SER A 57 19.53 4.14 -21.31
CA SER A 57 19.97 3.34 -20.16
C SER A 57 21.48 3.25 -20.03
N GLU A 58 22.01 3.16 -18.81
CA GLU A 58 23.45 3.06 -18.57
C GLU A 58 24.03 1.75 -19.08
N TYR A 59 23.36 0.63 -18.82
CA TYR A 59 23.75 -0.71 -19.23
C TYR A 59 22.63 -1.43 -19.99
N GLY A 60 23.01 -2.44 -20.77
CA GLY A 60 22.09 -3.33 -21.47
C GLY A 60 22.28 -4.78 -21.05
N ILE A 61 21.19 -5.45 -20.68
CA ILE A 61 21.16 -6.88 -20.39
C ILE A 61 20.62 -7.59 -21.63
N VAL A 62 21.30 -8.65 -22.07
CA VAL A 62 20.85 -9.47 -23.20
C VAL A 62 20.64 -10.89 -22.73
N VAL A 63 19.39 -11.38 -22.79
CA VAL A 63 19.03 -12.74 -22.42
C VAL A 63 19.24 -13.67 -23.62
N ILE A 64 20.25 -14.53 -23.51
CA ILE A 64 20.62 -15.52 -24.51
C ILE A 64 19.98 -16.85 -24.10
N SER A 65 18.83 -17.13 -24.70
CA SER A 65 18.04 -18.34 -24.51
C SER A 65 17.97 -19.19 -25.79
N PRO A 66 17.42 -20.42 -25.74
CA PRO A 66 17.10 -21.17 -26.95
C PRO A 66 16.18 -20.39 -27.90
N ALA A 67 15.22 -19.62 -27.38
CA ALA A 67 14.32 -18.78 -28.18
C ALA A 67 15.05 -17.57 -28.80
N PHE A 68 16.05 -17.02 -28.11
CA PHE A 68 16.91 -15.99 -28.68
C PHE A 68 17.80 -16.55 -29.81
N LEU A 69 18.41 -17.72 -29.61
CA LEU A 69 19.32 -18.36 -30.57
C LEU A 69 18.60 -19.01 -31.77
N SER A 70 17.29 -19.30 -31.67
CA SER A 70 16.50 -19.82 -32.78
C SER A 70 16.16 -18.75 -33.82
N LYS A 71 16.19 -17.47 -33.44
CA LYS A 71 15.94 -16.34 -34.33
C LYS A 71 17.10 -16.18 -35.32
N PRO A 72 16.83 -15.80 -36.58
CA PRO A 72 17.83 -15.78 -37.65
C PRO A 72 18.71 -14.52 -37.60
N TRP A 73 19.43 -14.34 -36.49
CA TRP A 73 20.36 -13.21 -36.34
C TRP A 73 21.56 -13.38 -37.27
N PRO A 74 21.93 -12.34 -38.04
CA PRO A 74 23.19 -12.35 -38.78
C PRO A 74 24.38 -12.48 -37.83
N ALA A 75 25.41 -13.24 -38.24
CA ALA A 75 26.60 -13.48 -37.41
C ALA A 75 27.30 -12.18 -36.98
N TYR A 76 27.26 -11.14 -37.81
CA TYR A 76 27.82 -9.82 -37.49
C TYR A 76 27.04 -9.08 -36.40
N GLU A 77 25.71 -9.28 -36.28
CA GLU A 77 24.92 -8.67 -35.19
C GLU A 77 25.27 -9.32 -33.84
N LEU A 78 25.39 -10.65 -33.82
CA LEU A 78 25.81 -11.39 -32.62
C LEU A 78 27.23 -11.03 -32.20
N ALA A 79 28.16 -10.91 -33.15
CA ALA A 79 29.52 -10.45 -32.86
C ALA A 79 29.53 -8.99 -32.35
N GLY A 80 28.63 -8.15 -32.87
CA GLY A 80 28.43 -6.76 -32.45
C GLY A 80 28.03 -6.60 -30.98
N LEU A 81 27.33 -7.59 -30.39
CA LEU A 81 27.02 -7.59 -28.96
C LEU A 81 28.28 -7.57 -28.08
N VAL A 82 29.30 -8.28 -28.52
CA VAL A 82 30.51 -8.56 -27.76
C VAL A 82 31.48 -7.39 -27.84
N THR A 83 31.56 -6.76 -29.01
CA THR A 83 32.48 -5.65 -29.33
C THR A 83 32.01 -4.28 -28.86
N ARG A 84 30.75 -4.15 -28.42
CA ARG A 84 30.19 -2.92 -27.85
C ARG A 84 30.74 -2.66 -26.44
N GLU A 85 31.92 -2.06 -26.39
CA GLU A 85 32.54 -1.44 -25.21
C GLU A 85 32.66 0.07 -25.46
N ILE A 86 32.19 0.91 -24.53
CA ILE A 86 32.41 2.35 -24.62
C ILE A 86 33.68 2.65 -23.82
N GLY A 87 34.80 2.82 -24.53
CA GLY A 87 36.12 2.95 -23.91
C GLY A 87 36.52 1.66 -23.19
N ALA A 88 36.89 1.75 -21.91
CA ALA A 88 37.25 0.60 -21.07
C ALA A 88 36.08 -0.01 -20.28
N ARG A 89 34.83 0.47 -20.49
CA ARG A 89 33.67 0.06 -19.71
C ARG A 89 32.76 -0.85 -20.53
N LYS A 90 32.48 -2.05 -19.99
CA LYS A 90 31.53 -3.02 -20.55
C LYS A 90 30.12 -2.52 -20.33
N VAL A 91 29.40 -2.24 -21.42
CA VAL A 91 28.04 -1.67 -21.35
C VAL A 91 26.96 -2.74 -21.54
N ILE A 92 27.32 -3.89 -22.12
CA ILE A 92 26.41 -5.02 -22.35
C ILE A 92 26.75 -6.21 -21.43
N LEU A 93 25.74 -6.71 -20.73
CA LEU A 93 25.79 -7.80 -19.76
C LEU A 93 24.99 -9.01 -20.31
N PRO A 94 25.66 -10.04 -20.85
CA PRO A 94 24.99 -11.24 -21.34
C PRO A 94 24.55 -12.16 -20.19
N ILE A 95 23.34 -12.69 -20.29
CA ILE A 95 22.79 -13.73 -19.41
C ILE A 95 22.50 -14.97 -20.25
N TRP A 96 23.08 -16.11 -19.87
CA TRP A 96 22.80 -17.40 -20.49
C TRP A 96 21.64 -18.06 -19.77
N HIS A 97 20.51 -18.22 -20.47
CA HIS A 97 19.28 -18.78 -19.94
C HIS A 97 18.96 -20.11 -20.61
N HIS A 98 19.14 -21.24 -19.91
CA HIS A 98 18.92 -22.58 -20.47
C HIS A 98 19.67 -22.87 -21.78
N VAL A 99 20.89 -22.35 -21.92
CA VAL A 99 21.80 -22.63 -23.06
C VAL A 99 23.11 -23.22 -22.57
N THR A 100 23.69 -24.12 -23.36
CA THR A 100 25.04 -24.63 -23.12
C THR A 100 26.08 -23.76 -23.83
N ARG A 101 27.35 -23.90 -23.45
CA ARG A 101 28.45 -23.22 -24.16
C ARG A 101 28.50 -23.64 -25.63
N ASP A 102 28.22 -24.91 -25.94
CA ASP A 102 28.25 -25.44 -27.30
C ASP A 102 27.14 -24.83 -28.16
N ASP A 103 25.93 -24.63 -27.60
CA ASP A 103 24.82 -23.95 -28.30
C ASP A 103 25.22 -22.52 -28.71
N VAL A 104 25.90 -21.80 -27.81
CA VAL A 104 26.36 -20.42 -28.07
C VAL A 104 27.54 -20.44 -29.06
N LEU A 105 28.51 -21.34 -28.92
CA LEU A 105 29.65 -21.48 -29.83
C LEU A 105 29.22 -21.74 -31.27
N ASN A 106 28.23 -22.61 -31.46
CA ASN A 106 27.69 -22.97 -32.78
C ASN A 106 27.05 -21.77 -33.50
N ARG A 107 26.59 -20.76 -32.74
CA ARG A 107 25.98 -19.55 -33.29
C ARG A 107 26.98 -18.39 -33.39
N SER A 108 27.79 -18.19 -32.35
CA SER A 108 28.74 -17.10 -32.26
C SER A 108 29.89 -17.47 -31.31
N PRO A 109 31.08 -17.82 -31.84
CA PRO A 109 32.25 -18.08 -31.01
C PRO A 109 32.65 -16.90 -30.13
N THR A 110 32.52 -15.68 -30.63
CA THR A 110 32.86 -14.46 -29.87
C THR A 110 31.96 -14.25 -28.65
N LEU A 111 30.69 -14.68 -28.72
CA LEU A 111 29.75 -14.58 -27.62
C LEU A 111 30.02 -15.64 -26.53
N ALA A 112 30.48 -16.82 -26.95
CA ALA A 112 30.80 -17.92 -26.04
C ALA A 112 32.05 -17.67 -25.18
N ASP A 113 32.95 -16.80 -25.64
CA ASP A 113 34.18 -16.45 -24.92
C ASP A 113 33.99 -15.28 -23.93
N LYS A 114 32.80 -14.66 -23.86
CA LYS A 114 32.50 -13.64 -22.85
C LYS A 114 32.01 -14.27 -21.55
N LEU A 115 32.48 -13.71 -20.43
CA LEU A 115 31.93 -13.96 -19.10
C LEU A 115 30.45 -13.53 -19.08
N ALA A 116 29.57 -14.51 -18.92
CA ALA A 116 28.12 -14.34 -18.83
C ALA A 116 27.59 -14.96 -17.54
N VAL A 117 26.49 -14.42 -17.02
CA VAL A 117 25.82 -15.01 -15.86
C VAL A 117 24.95 -16.17 -16.35
N ASN A 118 25.09 -17.35 -15.76
CA ASN A 118 24.36 -18.55 -16.16
C ASN A 118 23.20 -18.85 -15.20
N THR A 119 21.97 -18.94 -15.72
CA THR A 119 20.78 -19.22 -14.92
C THR A 119 20.71 -20.66 -14.41
N ALA A 120 21.54 -21.58 -14.92
CA ALA A 120 21.58 -22.97 -14.46
C ALA A 120 22.10 -23.12 -13.02
N HIS A 121 22.87 -22.14 -12.54
CA HIS A 121 23.53 -22.19 -11.23
C HIS A 121 23.21 -20.97 -10.35
N SER A 122 22.32 -20.09 -10.80
CA SER A 122 22.02 -18.83 -10.11
C SER A 122 20.54 -18.51 -10.22
N SER A 123 19.90 -18.24 -9.08
CA SER A 123 18.52 -17.77 -9.07
C SER A 123 18.44 -16.36 -9.68
N PRO A 124 17.27 -15.92 -10.18
CA PRO A 124 17.09 -14.53 -10.63
C PRO A 124 17.54 -13.49 -9.60
N LYS A 125 17.50 -13.85 -8.31
CA LYS A 125 17.94 -12.99 -7.22
C LYS A 125 19.46 -12.87 -7.15
N ASP A 126 20.17 -13.99 -7.24
CA ASP A 126 21.64 -13.97 -7.29
C ASP A 126 22.14 -13.20 -8.52
N ILE A 127 21.45 -13.36 -9.65
CA ILE A 127 21.73 -12.62 -10.88
C ILE A 127 21.53 -11.12 -10.66
N ALA A 128 20.42 -10.70 -10.07
CA ALA A 128 20.17 -9.29 -9.78
C ALA A 128 21.21 -8.69 -8.83
N MET A 129 21.72 -9.45 -7.85
CA MET A 129 22.82 -9.00 -6.97
C MET A 129 24.14 -8.81 -7.72
N GLN A 130 24.48 -9.72 -8.62
CA GLN A 130 25.68 -9.59 -9.47
C GLN A 130 25.56 -8.37 -10.40
N ILE A 131 24.37 -8.11 -10.95
CA ILE A 131 24.10 -6.95 -11.79
C ILE A 131 24.18 -5.66 -10.97
N LEU A 132 23.59 -5.62 -9.77
CA LEU A 132 23.65 -4.45 -8.89
C LEU A 132 25.08 -4.04 -8.59
N GLN A 133 25.96 -5.00 -8.31
CA GLN A 133 27.38 -4.75 -8.03
C GLN A 133 28.10 -4.03 -9.19
N VAL A 134 27.72 -4.30 -10.43
CA VAL A 134 28.34 -3.71 -11.64
C VAL A 134 27.69 -2.38 -12.03
N VAL A 135 26.37 -2.29 -11.90
CA VAL A 135 25.59 -1.16 -12.38
C VAL A 135 25.60 -0.02 -11.35
N ARG A 136 25.36 -0.33 -10.07
CA ARG A 136 25.28 0.62 -8.96
C ARG A 136 26.10 0.12 -7.75
N PRO A 137 27.44 0.17 -7.83
CA PRO A 137 28.32 -0.27 -6.74
C PRO A 137 28.11 0.55 -5.46
N ASP A 138 27.62 1.78 -5.57
CA ASP A 138 27.23 2.65 -4.46
C ASP A 138 26.08 2.05 -3.64
N LEU A 139 25.03 1.55 -4.30
CA LEU A 139 23.91 0.90 -3.64
C LEU A 139 24.30 -0.46 -3.04
N TYR A 140 25.15 -1.19 -3.76
CA TYR A 140 25.65 -2.49 -3.31
C TYR A 140 26.52 -2.37 -2.04
N ALA A 141 27.42 -1.39 -1.97
CA ALA A 141 28.30 -1.19 -0.82
C ALA A 141 27.60 -0.52 0.36
N GLY A 142 26.58 0.32 0.10
CA GLY A 142 25.85 1.06 1.12
C GLY A 142 24.72 0.28 1.82
N THR A 143 24.38 -0.92 1.35
CA THR A 143 23.27 -1.72 1.89
C THR A 143 23.75 -3.09 2.34
N ASP A 144 23.31 -3.53 3.52
CA ASP A 144 23.60 -4.90 3.99
C ASP A 144 23.00 -5.95 3.04
N ARG A 145 23.77 -7.03 2.79
CA ARG A 145 23.36 -8.08 1.85
C ARG A 145 22.09 -8.79 2.31
N ALA A 146 21.91 -8.99 3.62
CA ALA A 146 20.69 -9.61 4.14
C ALA A 146 19.46 -8.72 3.91
N ALA A 147 19.62 -7.40 4.05
CA ALA A 147 18.56 -6.44 3.74
C ALA A 147 18.17 -6.44 2.26
N LEU A 148 19.14 -6.54 1.34
CA LEU A 148 18.87 -6.65 -0.10
C LEU A 148 18.10 -7.94 -0.42
N ILE A 149 18.53 -9.09 0.11
CA ILE A 149 17.82 -10.37 -0.06
C ILE A 149 16.40 -10.28 0.52
N ALA A 150 16.23 -9.65 1.69
CA ALA A 150 14.93 -9.51 2.31
C ALA A 150 13.94 -8.69 1.46
N ARG A 151 14.42 -7.68 0.73
CA ARG A 151 13.60 -6.92 -0.24
C ARG A 151 13.14 -7.79 -1.40
N MET A 152 14.02 -8.67 -1.89
CA MET A 152 13.74 -9.56 -3.03
C MET A 152 12.80 -10.72 -2.69
N ASP A 153 12.85 -11.20 -1.43
CA ASP A 153 12.04 -12.32 -0.95
C ASP A 153 10.66 -11.89 -0.44
N GLY A 154 10.39 -10.58 -0.43
CA GLY A 154 9.20 -9.98 0.14
C GLY A 154 9.13 -10.12 1.67
N THR A 155 10.18 -10.59 2.34
CA THR A 155 10.22 -10.67 3.80
C THR A 155 10.24 -9.28 4.42
N ALA A 156 10.92 -8.32 3.80
CA ALA A 156 10.88 -6.92 4.23
C ALA A 156 9.44 -6.37 4.23
N LEU A 157 8.67 -6.66 3.18
CA LEU A 157 7.27 -6.24 3.09
C LEU A 157 6.42 -6.94 4.17
N ARG A 158 6.52 -8.26 4.31
CA ARG A 158 5.80 -9.03 5.33
C ARG A 158 6.10 -8.55 6.76
N ASN A 159 7.35 -8.18 7.04
CA ASN A 159 7.73 -7.66 8.35
C ASN A 159 7.07 -6.30 8.62
N ILE A 160 7.08 -5.41 7.62
CA ILE A 160 6.40 -4.11 7.73
C ILE A 160 4.90 -4.30 7.89
N GLU A 161 4.28 -5.21 7.13
CA GLU A 161 2.84 -5.53 7.27
C GLU A 161 2.51 -6.06 8.68
N ALA A 162 3.35 -6.92 9.24
CA ALA A 162 3.18 -7.44 10.59
C ALA A 162 3.32 -6.34 11.65
N GLU A 163 4.30 -5.45 11.51
CA GLU A 163 4.51 -4.31 12.40
C GLU A 163 3.35 -3.32 12.32
N LEU A 164 2.83 -3.04 11.11
CA LEU A 164 1.64 -2.23 10.90
C LEU A 164 0.41 -2.83 11.59
N GLU A 165 0.21 -4.15 11.51
CA GLU A 165 -0.94 -4.77 12.17
C GLU A 165 -0.80 -4.71 13.69
N ASN A 166 0.40 -4.93 14.24
CA ASN A 166 0.64 -4.76 15.67
C ASN A 166 0.35 -3.32 16.14
N MET A 167 0.84 -2.32 15.42
CA MET A 167 0.54 -0.91 15.73
C MET A 167 -0.96 -0.60 15.61
N ARG A 168 -1.66 -1.19 14.62
CA ARG A 168 -3.11 -1.03 14.49
C ARG A 168 -3.86 -1.66 15.65
N ASP A 169 -3.40 -2.79 16.17
CA ASP A 169 -3.98 -3.44 17.35
C ASP A 169 -3.80 -2.58 18.61
N GLU A 170 -2.61 -2.01 18.83
CA GLU A 170 -2.36 -1.04 19.91
C GLU A 170 -3.28 0.18 19.79
N LEU A 171 -3.46 0.71 18.57
CA LEU A 171 -4.36 1.84 18.32
C LEU A 171 -5.83 1.50 18.59
N ARG A 172 -6.28 0.24 18.44
CA ARG A 172 -7.68 -0.15 18.71
C ARG A 172 -8.07 0.13 20.15
N GLU A 173 -7.11 0.09 21.09
CA GLU A 173 -7.38 0.45 22.47
C GLU A 173 -7.83 1.91 22.59
N PHE A 174 -7.45 2.81 21.69
CA PHE A 174 -7.84 4.22 21.73
C PHE A 174 -9.04 4.54 20.85
N LEU A 175 -9.74 3.52 20.34
CA LEU A 175 -10.87 3.69 19.42
C LEU A 175 -12.15 3.08 19.99
N CYS A 176 -13.29 3.71 19.69
CA CYS A 176 -14.61 3.17 20.01
C CYS A 176 -14.84 1.88 19.19
N PRO A 177 -15.18 0.74 19.83
CA PRO A 177 -15.35 -0.53 19.13
C PRO A 177 -16.43 -0.55 18.05
N ASP A 178 -17.50 0.24 18.20
CA ASP A 178 -18.60 0.25 17.23
C ASP A 178 -18.35 1.13 16.00
N CYS A 179 -17.64 2.26 16.15
CA CYS A 179 -17.57 3.29 15.11
C CYS A 179 -16.17 3.80 14.77
N GLY A 180 -15.15 3.41 15.55
CA GLY A 180 -13.78 3.88 15.37
C GLY A 180 -13.54 5.34 15.76
N ALA A 181 -14.42 5.95 16.55
CA ALA A 181 -14.19 7.29 17.09
C ALA A 181 -13.05 7.29 18.12
N PRO A 182 -12.18 8.32 18.16
CA PRO A 182 -11.08 8.36 19.09
C PRO A 182 -11.56 8.51 20.54
N LEU A 183 -10.76 7.95 21.45
CA LEU A 183 -10.85 8.15 22.89
C LEU A 183 -10.48 9.60 23.19
N THR A 184 -11.38 10.34 23.82
CA THR A 184 -11.16 11.74 24.18
C THR A 184 -10.72 11.90 25.63
N GLU A 185 -11.08 10.94 26.49
CA GLU A 185 -10.77 10.98 27.91
C GLU A 185 -10.66 9.55 28.47
N SER A 186 -9.67 9.32 29.32
CA SER A 186 -9.53 8.12 30.14
C SER A 186 -9.12 8.53 31.54
N MET A 187 -9.90 8.15 32.55
CA MET A 187 -9.58 8.42 33.94
C MET A 187 -9.97 7.25 34.83
N GLU A 188 -9.17 7.01 35.86
CA GLU A 188 -9.46 6.02 36.88
C GLU A 188 -10.53 6.55 37.84
N VAL A 189 -11.60 5.78 38.03
CA VAL A 189 -12.73 6.11 38.89
C VAL A 189 -12.93 4.98 39.92
N PRO A 190 -13.19 5.32 41.20
CA PRO A 190 -13.54 4.31 42.18
C PRO A 190 -14.92 3.71 41.86
N VAL A 191 -15.01 2.39 41.82
CA VAL A 191 -16.26 1.65 41.65
C VAL A 191 -16.76 1.11 42.98
N THR A 192 -15.84 0.61 43.81
CA THR A 192 -16.09 0.18 45.20
C THR A 192 -15.04 0.82 46.12
N ASP A 193 -15.12 0.56 47.43
CA ASP A 193 -14.14 1.06 48.40
C ASP A 193 -12.72 0.49 48.14
N ASP A 194 -12.62 -0.67 47.47
CA ASP A 194 -11.36 -1.37 47.20
C ASP A 194 -11.02 -1.49 45.69
N ASP A 195 -11.96 -1.19 44.78
CA ASP A 195 -11.79 -1.35 43.34
C ASP A 195 -11.94 -0.03 42.58
N SER A 196 -11.02 0.20 41.64
CA SER A 196 -11.07 1.26 40.64
C SER A 196 -11.17 0.68 39.22
N ASP A 197 -11.81 1.42 38.32
CA ASP A 197 -11.88 1.10 36.90
C ASP A 197 -11.64 2.34 36.05
N ASN A 198 -11.37 2.15 34.76
CA ASN A 198 -11.20 3.28 33.85
C ASN A 198 -12.53 3.71 33.24
N LEU A 199 -12.94 4.95 33.55
CA LEU A 199 -13.94 5.68 32.77
C LEU A 199 -13.31 6.12 31.45
N ARG A 200 -13.91 5.69 30.35
CA ARG A 200 -13.45 5.96 28.99
C ARG A 200 -14.54 6.68 28.21
N SER A 201 -14.22 7.88 27.73
CA SER A 201 -15.12 8.70 26.90
C SER A 201 -14.57 8.80 25.48
N PHE A 202 -15.45 8.64 24.49
CA PHE A 202 -15.10 8.70 23.07
C PHE A 202 -15.80 9.87 22.38
N GLU A 203 -15.23 10.36 21.28
CA GLU A 203 -15.77 11.50 20.52
C GLU A 203 -17.18 11.25 19.97
N CYS A 204 -17.53 9.98 19.71
CA CYS A 204 -18.89 9.61 19.29
C CYS A 204 -19.95 9.74 20.39
N GLY A 205 -19.57 10.10 21.62
CA GLY A 205 -20.46 10.16 22.77
C GLY A 205 -20.60 8.84 23.54
N ARG A 206 -19.91 7.76 23.12
CA ARG A 206 -19.84 6.53 23.92
C ARG A 206 -19.08 6.80 25.22
N ARG A 207 -19.59 6.25 26.32
CA ARG A 207 -18.88 6.20 27.61
C ARG A 207 -19.02 4.82 28.22
N GLN A 208 -17.96 4.37 28.88
CA GLN A 208 -17.94 3.10 29.59
C GLN A 208 -17.00 3.15 30.79
N ILE A 209 -17.29 2.34 31.80
CA ILE A 209 -16.44 2.10 32.97
C ILE A 209 -16.08 0.62 32.94
N GLY A 210 -14.80 0.29 32.75
CA GLY A 210 -14.40 -1.10 32.50
C GLY A 210 -15.17 -1.70 31.31
N SER A 211 -15.97 -2.72 31.58
CA SER A 211 -16.86 -3.36 30.59
C SER A 211 -18.29 -2.79 30.54
N ASP A 212 -18.65 -1.96 31.51
CA ASP A 212 -19.99 -1.40 31.67
C ASP A 212 -20.17 -0.17 30.76
N ILE A 213 -20.96 -0.32 29.70
CA ILE A 213 -21.34 0.80 28.82
C ILE A 213 -22.34 1.68 29.57
N THR A 214 -21.99 2.93 29.84
CA THR A 214 -22.86 3.93 30.49
C THR A 214 -23.61 4.77 29.47
N ASP A 215 -23.00 5.03 28.32
CA ASP A 215 -23.60 5.74 27.20
C ASP A 215 -23.26 4.99 25.91
N PRO A 216 -24.25 4.46 25.16
CA PRO A 216 -23.97 3.65 23.97
C PRO A 216 -23.53 4.51 22.79
N CYS A 217 -22.71 3.91 21.91
CA CYS A 217 -22.33 4.55 20.65
C CYS A 217 -23.56 4.73 19.74
N PRO A 218 -23.75 5.90 19.09
CA PRO A 218 -24.84 6.14 18.13
C PRO A 218 -24.85 5.21 16.90
N SER A 219 -23.69 4.65 16.56
CA SER A 219 -23.57 3.67 15.48
C SER A 219 -23.77 2.23 15.94
N SER A 220 -23.90 1.99 17.25
CA SER A 220 -24.08 0.64 17.79
C SER A 220 -25.47 0.09 17.43
N PRO A 221 -25.60 -1.21 17.09
CA PRO A 221 -26.91 -1.83 16.82
C PRO A 221 -27.88 -1.77 18.00
N SER A 222 -27.36 -1.68 19.23
CA SER A 222 -28.14 -1.59 20.47
C SER A 222 -28.57 -0.16 20.80
N PHE A 223 -28.19 0.85 19.99
CA PHE A 223 -28.59 2.22 20.23
C PHE A 223 -30.13 2.36 20.15
N PRO A 224 -30.80 2.88 21.19
CA PRO A 224 -32.26 2.95 21.23
C PRO A 224 -32.83 3.76 20.07
N LYS A 225 -33.88 3.26 19.41
CA LYS A 225 -34.61 4.03 18.38
C LYS A 225 -35.67 4.89 19.04
N PHE A 226 -35.76 6.17 18.66
CA PHE A 226 -36.72 7.13 19.24
C PHE A 226 -38.15 6.58 19.34
N ASP A 227 -38.67 5.97 18.28
CA ASP A 227 -40.05 5.45 18.24
C ASP A 227 -40.31 4.27 19.20
N ALA A 228 -39.24 3.62 19.67
CA ALA A 228 -39.31 2.53 20.64
C ALA A 228 -39.09 3.01 22.09
N ILE A 229 -38.77 4.29 22.30
CA ILE A 229 -38.58 4.87 23.62
C ILE A 229 -39.97 5.26 24.18
N PRO A 230 -40.41 4.72 25.31
CA PRO A 230 -41.67 5.14 25.92
C PRO A 230 -41.49 6.53 26.53
N ILE A 231 -42.25 7.49 26.01
CA ILE A 231 -42.26 8.88 26.45
C ILE A 231 -43.51 9.12 27.30
N GLN A 232 -43.33 9.71 28.48
CA GLN A 232 -44.40 10.18 29.33
C GLN A 232 -44.55 11.69 29.16
N THR A 233 -45.78 12.13 28.96
CA THR A 233 -46.15 13.54 28.89
C THR A 233 -47.06 13.90 30.06
N TYR A 234 -46.88 15.08 30.61
CA TYR A 234 -47.80 15.64 31.59
C TYR A 234 -47.87 17.16 31.44
N ARG A 235 -48.99 17.73 31.86
CA ARG A 235 -49.22 19.17 31.80
C ARG A 235 -49.14 19.76 33.19
N ASN A 236 -48.30 20.78 33.36
CA ASN A 236 -48.23 21.60 34.57
C ASN A 236 -48.58 23.05 34.22
N ALA A 237 -49.74 23.51 34.69
CA ALA A 237 -50.33 24.80 34.35
C ALA A 237 -50.40 25.05 32.82
N ASN A 238 -49.56 25.94 32.30
CA ASN A 238 -49.54 26.35 30.89
C ASN A 238 -48.44 25.68 30.07
N LEU A 239 -47.74 24.69 30.63
CA LEU A 239 -46.61 24.03 29.99
C LEU A 239 -46.83 22.52 29.96
N TRP A 240 -46.54 21.92 28.81
CA TRP A 240 -46.39 20.48 28.65
C TRP A 240 -44.96 20.08 28.92
N SER A 241 -44.75 18.93 29.56
CA SER A 241 -43.44 18.34 29.79
C SER A 241 -43.42 16.93 29.21
N ALA A 242 -42.34 16.58 28.52
CA ALA A 242 -42.09 15.26 27.96
C ALA A 242 -40.79 14.70 28.55
N LEU A 243 -40.82 13.46 29.02
CA LEU A 243 -39.64 12.75 29.53
C LEU A 243 -39.66 11.27 29.13
N VAL A 244 -38.49 10.67 29.05
CA VAL A 244 -38.36 9.22 28.88
C VAL A 244 -38.83 8.53 30.16
N ALA A 245 -39.73 7.55 30.04
CA ALA A 245 -40.27 6.84 31.18
C ALA A 245 -39.14 6.26 32.06
N PRO A 246 -39.16 6.47 33.39
CA PRO A 246 -38.11 5.99 34.27
C PRO A 246 -37.84 4.49 34.10
N GLY A 247 -36.58 4.11 33.92
CA GLY A 247 -36.16 2.72 33.78
C GLY A 247 -36.49 2.05 32.44
N ALA A 248 -37.15 2.75 31.51
CA ALA A 248 -37.55 2.14 30.24
C ALA A 248 -36.42 1.85 29.27
N VAL A 249 -35.36 2.65 29.32
CA VAL A 249 -34.15 2.45 28.52
C VAL A 249 -32.96 2.50 29.46
N PRO A 250 -32.43 1.34 29.89
CA PRO A 250 -31.27 1.29 30.77
C PRO A 250 -30.11 2.07 30.15
N ARG A 251 -29.47 2.92 30.96
CA ARG A 251 -28.22 3.61 30.59
C ARG A 251 -28.35 4.47 29.31
N PHE A 252 -29.54 5.04 29.11
CA PHE A 252 -29.81 6.05 28.10
C PHE A 252 -30.74 7.10 28.69
N TRP A 253 -30.24 8.33 28.82
CA TRP A 253 -30.98 9.42 29.46
C TRP A 253 -31.08 10.64 28.55
N LEU A 254 -32.28 11.24 28.53
CA LEU A 254 -32.57 12.52 27.89
C LEU A 254 -33.15 13.46 28.96
N ASN A 255 -32.77 14.74 28.90
CA ASN A 255 -33.33 15.72 29.83
C ASN A 255 -34.83 15.91 29.54
N PRO A 256 -35.68 16.04 30.59
CA PRO A 256 -37.06 16.45 30.41
C PRO A 256 -37.15 17.73 29.57
N SER A 257 -38.06 17.72 28.59
CA SER A 257 -38.27 18.83 27.67
C SER A 257 -39.64 19.45 27.89
N ALA A 258 -39.76 20.75 27.70
CA ALA A 258 -41.01 21.47 27.88
C ALA A 258 -41.48 22.17 26.60
N GLY A 259 -42.79 22.27 26.42
CA GLY A 259 -43.43 22.90 25.27
C GLY A 259 -44.74 23.59 25.63
N ARG A 260 -45.24 24.47 24.76
CA ARG A 260 -46.57 25.10 24.94
C ARG A 260 -47.68 24.12 24.57
N THR A 261 -47.38 23.16 23.68
CA THR A 261 -48.22 22.01 23.36
C THR A 261 -47.50 20.70 23.69
N GLU A 262 -48.26 19.60 23.72
CA GLU A 262 -47.71 18.26 23.91
C GLU A 262 -46.73 17.91 22.78
N GLU A 263 -47.09 18.26 21.54
CA GLU A 263 -46.24 18.01 20.37
C GLU A 263 -44.93 18.81 20.41
N GLU A 264 -44.98 20.07 20.87
CA GLU A 264 -43.77 20.88 21.04
C GLU A 264 -42.83 20.28 22.09
N ALA A 265 -43.37 19.77 23.20
CA ALA A 265 -42.57 19.13 24.25
C ALA A 265 -41.89 17.84 23.73
N ILE A 266 -42.61 17.02 22.97
CA ILE A 266 -42.07 15.81 22.33
C ILE A 266 -41.04 16.16 21.24
N ALA A 267 -41.29 17.19 20.43
CA ALA A 267 -40.37 17.63 19.38
C ALA A 267 -39.04 18.13 19.96
N SER A 268 -39.07 18.86 21.08
CA SER A 268 -37.87 19.27 21.79
C SER A 268 -37.09 18.07 22.36
N LEU A 269 -37.79 17.06 22.88
CA LEU A 269 -37.18 15.81 23.31
C LEU A 269 -36.55 15.03 22.14
N LYS A 270 -37.20 15.06 20.97
CA LYS A 270 -36.68 14.47 19.73
C LYS A 270 -35.43 15.17 19.22
N GLU A 271 -35.36 16.50 19.29
CA GLU A 271 -34.16 17.24 18.90
C GLU A 271 -32.95 16.86 19.78
N GLN A 272 -33.18 16.69 21.09
CA GLN A 272 -32.13 16.18 21.99
C GLN A 272 -31.68 14.77 21.60
N TYR A 273 -32.63 13.89 21.27
CA TYR A 273 -32.32 12.56 20.76
C TYR A 273 -31.51 12.63 19.46
N ASP A 274 -31.90 13.44 18.48
CA ASP A 274 -31.25 13.52 17.16
C ASP A 274 -29.80 14.00 17.27
N ARG A 275 -29.53 14.97 18.16
CA ARG A 275 -28.16 15.43 18.46
C ARG A 275 -27.30 14.29 19.00
N ARG A 276 -27.88 13.45 19.86
CA ARG A 276 -27.19 12.31 20.48
C ARG A 276 -27.09 11.10 19.53
N ALA A 277 -28.06 10.91 18.63
CA ALA A 277 -28.07 9.86 17.62
C ALA A 277 -27.17 10.17 16.42
N LYS A 278 -26.53 11.35 16.39
CA LYS A 278 -25.60 11.74 15.33
C LYS A 278 -24.41 10.78 15.30
N LYS A 279 -24.30 10.03 14.21
CA LYS A 279 -23.22 9.07 14.00
C LYS A 279 -21.89 9.80 13.84
N TYR A 280 -20.84 9.21 14.40
CA TYR A 280 -19.48 9.65 14.15
C TYR A 280 -19.11 9.40 12.69
N ASP A 281 -18.55 10.42 12.05
CA ASP A 281 -18.11 10.35 10.68
C ASP A 281 -16.59 10.20 10.60
N LYS A 282 -16.15 8.95 10.46
CA LYS A 282 -14.74 8.58 10.33
C LYS A 282 -14.06 9.12 9.06
N ASP A 283 -14.84 9.45 8.03
CA ASP A 283 -14.35 9.91 6.72
C ASP A 283 -14.48 11.43 6.55
N ARG A 284 -14.80 12.16 7.64
CA ARG A 284 -14.95 13.61 7.63
C ARG A 284 -13.73 14.31 7.04
N TRP A 285 -12.54 13.93 7.49
CA TRP A 285 -11.27 14.51 7.04
C TRP A 285 -11.02 14.28 5.53
N ARG A 286 -11.45 13.14 4.96
CA ARG A 286 -11.30 12.88 3.51
C ARG A 286 -12.14 13.83 2.68
N ARG A 287 -13.34 14.17 3.15
CA ARG A 287 -14.24 15.12 2.49
C ARG A 287 -13.71 16.55 2.60
N GLU A 288 -13.15 16.90 3.75
CA GLU A 288 -12.50 18.19 3.98
C GLU A 288 -11.24 18.34 3.11
N GLN A 289 -10.42 17.29 2.99
CA GLN A 289 -9.24 17.29 2.11
C GLN A 289 -9.60 17.39 0.63
N ALA A 290 -10.59 16.60 0.17
CA ALA A 290 -11.06 16.67 -1.22
C ALA A 290 -11.63 18.05 -1.59
N MET A 291 -12.19 18.78 -0.62
CA MET A 291 -12.58 20.18 -0.83
C MET A 291 -11.36 21.09 -0.97
N ILE A 292 -10.35 20.96 -0.10
CA ILE A 292 -9.11 21.76 -0.18
C ILE A 292 -8.42 21.53 -1.53
N ASP A 293 -8.18 20.28 -1.91
CA ASP A 293 -7.52 19.92 -3.16
C ASP A 293 -8.31 20.43 -4.40
N GLY A 294 -9.64 20.45 -4.30
CA GLY A 294 -10.53 21.00 -5.32
C GLY A 294 -10.46 22.53 -5.44
N TYR A 295 -10.32 23.24 -4.31
CA TYR A 295 -10.10 24.69 -4.29
C TYR A 295 -8.72 25.06 -4.87
N GLU A 296 -7.67 24.30 -4.56
CA GLU A 296 -6.34 24.51 -5.14
C GLU A 296 -6.33 24.28 -6.65
N SER A 297 -7.01 23.21 -7.12
CA SER A 297 -7.14 22.91 -8.55
C SER A 297 -7.92 23.97 -9.35
N GLN A 298 -8.87 24.66 -8.71
CA GLN A 298 -9.59 25.78 -9.33
C GLN A 298 -8.75 27.05 -9.39
N ARG A 299 -7.93 27.29 -8.36
CA ARG A 299 -7.03 28.43 -8.30
C ARG A 299 -5.90 28.34 -9.33
N ASP A 300 -5.34 27.14 -9.54
CA ASP A 300 -4.32 26.88 -10.56
C ASP A 300 -4.85 26.93 -12.02
N GLN A 301 -6.17 26.99 -12.21
CA GLN A 301 -6.81 27.19 -13.53
C GLN A 301 -7.14 28.66 -13.81
N GLU A 302 -7.10 29.52 -12.80
CA GLU A 302 -7.37 30.96 -12.89
C GLU A 302 -6.08 31.81 -13.01
N ASP A 303 -4.90 31.22 -12.75
CA ASP A 303 -3.56 31.80 -12.95
C ASP A 303 -2.91 31.33 -14.28
#